data_AF-A0A2K6V526-F1
#
_entry.id   AF-A0A2K6V526-F1
#
_cell.length_a   1.000
_cell.length_b   1.000
_cell.length_c   1.000
_cell.angle_alpha   90.00
_cell.angle_beta   90.00
_cell.angle_gamma   90.00
#
_symmetry.space_group_name_H-M   'P 1'
#
loop_
_entity.id
_entity.type
_entity.pdbx_description
1 polymer ?
#
loop_
_entity_poly.entity_id
_entity_poly.type
_entity_poly.pdbx_seq_one_letter_code
_entity_poly.pdbx_strand_id
1 'polypeptide(L)'
;MWLLTVLLLWDWLLLQVSSRVVMEGEPLALRCHAWKNKQVYNVFYYQNGKVIKSFNRNSDLTIPKTNINHNGIYHCSGMGRNRYTSAGVSVTVKGLQSPTPVWFHFLFYVVVGIMFLVDTVLCVTIWKELKRKKKWNLEIPLDSAHEKKVTSDLQKHRHEKDLKRQEQEEQLQNRVHRQAPQEAKQ
;
A
#
# COMPACT_ATOMS: atom_id res chain seq x y z
N MET A 1 22.82 -0.47 13.18
CA MET A 1 22.09 -1.57 13.87
C MET A 1 22.83 -2.16 15.08
N TRP A 2 24.15 -1.96 15.25
CA TRP A 2 24.93 -2.59 16.34
C TRP A 2 24.97 -1.81 17.68
N LEU A 3 24.47 -0.57 17.72
CA LEU A 3 24.45 0.27 18.93
C LEU A 3 23.29 -0.07 19.88
N LEU A 4 22.18 -0.61 19.37
CA LEU A 4 20.97 -0.90 20.16
C LEU A 4 21.12 -2.17 21.01
N THR A 5 21.92 -3.12 20.55
CA THR A 5 22.25 -4.35 21.30
C THR A 5 23.21 -4.08 22.45
N VAL A 6 24.11 -3.10 22.33
CA VAL A 6 25.08 -2.73 23.39
C VAL A 6 24.40 -2.07 24.59
N LEU A 7 23.37 -1.25 24.37
CA LEU A 7 22.62 -0.59 25.46
C LEU A 7 21.80 -1.58 26.30
N LEU A 8 21.26 -2.64 25.70
CA LEU A 8 20.48 -3.68 26.41
C LEU A 8 21.33 -4.55 27.35
N LEU A 9 22.67 -4.54 27.22
CA LEU A 9 23.59 -5.35 28.02
C LEU A 9 23.97 -4.70 29.37
N TRP A 10 23.62 -3.43 29.59
CA TRP A 10 23.84 -2.74 30.87
C TRP A 10 22.60 -2.69 31.77
N ASP A 11 21.44 -3.11 31.25
CA ASP A 11 20.23 -3.20 32.05
C ASP A 11 20.29 -4.41 32.99
N TRP A 12 20.07 -4.18 34.28
CA TRP A 12 20.11 -5.25 35.29
C TRP A 12 18.88 -6.17 35.19
N LEU A 13 17.80 -5.66 34.58
CA LEU A 13 16.57 -6.38 34.27
C LEU A 13 16.21 -6.16 32.80
N LEU A 14 15.84 -7.23 32.13
CA LEU A 14 15.37 -7.24 30.75
C LEU A 14 13.96 -7.83 30.71
N LEU A 15 13.00 -7.10 30.15
CA LEU A 15 11.68 -7.65 29.89
C LEU A 15 11.68 -8.41 28.55
N GLN A 16 11.52 -9.72 28.62
CA GLN A 16 11.30 -10.58 27.47
C GLN A 16 9.81 -10.72 27.22
N VAL A 17 9.43 -10.64 25.95
CA VAL A 17 8.04 -10.74 25.50
C VAL A 17 7.97 -11.80 24.41
N SER A 18 6.98 -12.69 24.44
CA SER A 18 6.82 -13.74 23.42
C SER A 18 6.64 -13.18 22.01
N SER A 19 5.85 -12.11 21.88
CA SER A 19 5.70 -11.37 20.63
C SER A 19 5.41 -9.89 20.89
N ARG A 20 5.98 -9.02 20.06
CA ARG A 20 5.67 -7.57 20.08
C ARG A 20 4.33 -7.26 19.39
N VAL A 21 3.85 -8.15 18.53
CA VAL A 21 2.58 -8.00 17.82
C VAL A 21 1.77 -9.27 18.04
N VAL A 22 0.62 -9.14 18.71
CA VAL A 22 -0.22 -10.27 19.10
C VAL A 22 -1.61 -10.08 18.52
N MET A 23 -2.27 -11.14 18.07
CA MET A 23 -3.66 -11.05 17.64
C MET A 23 -4.60 -11.14 18.85
N GLU A 24 -5.73 -10.45 18.80
CA GLU A 24 -6.75 -10.53 19.83
C GLU A 24 -7.18 -12.00 20.07
N GLY A 25 -7.23 -12.39 21.34
CA GLY A 25 -7.51 -13.75 21.77
C GLY A 25 -6.28 -14.65 21.92
N GLU A 26 -5.12 -14.28 21.39
CA GLU A 26 -3.88 -15.05 21.56
C GLU A 26 -3.24 -14.81 22.94
N PRO A 27 -2.49 -15.79 23.46
CA PRO A 27 -1.77 -15.65 24.72
C PRO A 27 -0.50 -14.80 24.58
N LEU A 28 -0.27 -13.90 25.53
CA LEU A 28 0.94 -13.08 25.62
C LEU A 28 1.73 -13.46 26.87
N ALA A 29 2.97 -13.91 26.69
CA ALA A 29 3.87 -14.25 27.78
C ALA A 29 4.93 -13.15 27.97
N LEU A 30 5.08 -12.73 29.22
CA LEU A 30 6.00 -11.71 29.70
C LEU A 30 6.93 -12.34 30.72
N ARG A 31 8.25 -12.16 30.54
CA ARG A 31 9.26 -12.72 31.42
C ARG A 31 10.26 -11.65 31.82
N CYS A 32 10.37 -11.40 33.12
CA CYS A 32 11.39 -10.50 33.66
C CYS A 32 12.69 -11.28 33.87
N HIS A 33 13.68 -11.05 33.01
CA HIS A 33 14.97 -11.71 33.05
C HIS A 33 15.99 -10.83 33.78
N ALA A 34 16.57 -11.36 34.85
CA ALA A 34 17.64 -10.67 35.58
C ALA A 34 19.01 -11.00 34.98
N TRP A 35 19.89 -10.00 34.92
CA TRP A 35 21.25 -10.17 34.42
C TRP A 35 21.99 -11.31 35.13
N LYS A 36 22.68 -12.15 34.36
CA LYS A 36 23.39 -13.36 34.84
C LYS A 36 22.51 -14.29 35.69
N ASN A 37 21.20 -14.38 35.41
CA ASN A 37 20.25 -15.21 36.16
C ASN A 37 20.27 -14.95 37.69
N LYS A 38 20.58 -13.72 38.11
CA LYS A 38 20.54 -13.38 39.53
C LYS A 38 19.12 -13.50 40.07
N GLN A 39 19.00 -13.89 41.33
CA GLN A 39 17.72 -13.99 41.98
C GLN A 39 17.21 -12.58 42.33
N VAL A 40 16.02 -12.25 41.81
CA VAL A 40 15.28 -11.03 42.13
C VAL A 40 13.96 -11.40 42.77
N TYR A 41 13.54 -10.58 43.74
CA TYR A 41 12.33 -10.75 44.53
C TYR A 41 11.43 -9.53 44.37
N ASN A 42 10.15 -9.67 44.73
CA ASN A 42 9.14 -8.63 44.60
C ASN A 42 9.14 -8.01 43.19
N VAL A 43 8.93 -8.86 42.19
CA VAL A 43 8.88 -8.45 40.78
C VAL A 43 7.51 -7.89 40.47
N PHE A 44 7.47 -6.68 39.95
CA PHE A 44 6.27 -5.98 39.50
C PHE A 44 6.31 -5.86 37.99
N TYR A 45 5.22 -6.22 37.33
CA TYR A 45 4.98 -5.98 35.91
C TYR A 45 4.10 -4.75 35.76
N TYR A 46 4.47 -3.87 34.85
CA TYR A 46 3.76 -2.64 34.54
C TYR A 46 3.32 -2.63 33.09
N GLN A 47 2.16 -2.02 32.85
CA GLN A 47 1.65 -1.66 31.54
C GLN A 47 1.33 -0.17 31.57
N ASN A 48 1.94 0.62 30.68
CA ASN A 48 1.76 2.07 30.60
C ASN A 48 1.96 2.78 31.97
N GLY A 49 2.92 2.30 32.78
CA GLY A 49 3.20 2.84 34.12
C GLY A 49 2.31 2.30 35.25
N LYS A 50 1.26 1.52 34.95
CA LYS A 50 0.38 0.91 35.96
C LYS A 50 0.79 -0.53 36.25
N VAL A 51 0.83 -0.90 37.53
CA VAL A 51 1.09 -2.29 37.94
C VAL A 51 -0.07 -3.20 37.52
N ILE A 52 0.24 -4.25 36.75
CA ILE A 52 -0.73 -5.27 36.33
C ILE A 52 -0.62 -6.54 37.16
N LYS A 53 0.59 -6.88 37.62
CA LYS A 53 0.84 -8.07 38.44
C LYS A 53 2.10 -7.91 39.27
N SER A 54 2.10 -8.52 40.44
CA SER A 54 3.27 -8.63 41.31
C SER A 54 3.50 -10.09 41.71
N PHE A 55 4.77 -10.48 41.78
CA PHE A 55 5.20 -11.79 42.26
C PHE A 55 6.29 -11.62 43.33
N ASN A 56 6.18 -12.34 44.44
CA ASN A 56 7.19 -12.31 45.50
C ASN A 56 8.52 -12.90 45.03
N ARG A 57 8.47 -13.92 44.17
CA ARG A 57 9.65 -14.51 43.49
C ARG A 57 9.54 -14.26 41.99
N ASN A 58 10.67 -14.19 41.31
CA ASN A 58 10.65 -14.04 39.86
C ASN A 58 9.83 -15.16 39.21
N SER A 59 8.84 -14.79 38.41
CA SER A 59 7.91 -15.71 37.76
C SER A 59 7.42 -15.07 36.47
N ASP A 60 7.12 -15.93 35.51
CA ASP A 60 6.63 -15.51 34.20
C ASP A 60 5.14 -15.17 34.29
N LEU A 61 4.75 -14.10 33.62
CA LEU A 61 3.36 -13.64 33.54
C LEU A 61 2.79 -14.02 32.17
N THR A 62 1.76 -14.86 32.17
CA THR A 62 1.03 -15.18 30.94
C THR A 62 -0.36 -14.54 31.00
N ILE A 63 -0.67 -13.71 30.01
CA ILE A 63 -2.01 -13.17 29.76
C ILE A 63 -2.67 -14.14 28.77
N PRO A 64 -3.64 -14.96 29.20
CA PRO A 64 -4.14 -16.07 28.38
C PRO A 64 -4.97 -15.61 27.18
N LYS A 65 -5.67 -14.47 27.30
CA LYS A 65 -6.46 -13.87 26.23
C LYS A 65 -6.14 -12.40 26.15
N THR A 66 -5.43 -12.00 25.11
CA THR A 66 -5.16 -10.58 24.84
C THR A 66 -6.36 -9.90 24.19
N ASN A 67 -6.48 -8.60 24.42
CA ASN A 67 -7.49 -7.73 23.81
C ASN A 67 -6.84 -6.38 23.50
N ILE A 68 -7.58 -5.47 22.88
CA ILE A 68 -7.09 -4.14 22.51
C ILE A 68 -6.59 -3.34 23.73
N ASN A 69 -7.16 -3.56 24.92
CA ASN A 69 -6.73 -2.90 26.16
C ASN A 69 -5.37 -3.38 26.68
N HIS A 70 -4.87 -4.51 26.19
CA HIS A 70 -3.51 -5.00 26.49
C HIS A 70 -2.45 -4.36 25.59
N ASN A 71 -2.83 -3.43 24.71
CA ASN A 71 -1.87 -2.62 23.94
C ASN A 71 -1.11 -1.65 24.86
N GLY A 72 0.19 -1.46 24.61
CA GLY A 72 0.98 -0.44 25.30
C GLY A 72 2.43 -0.82 25.57
N ILE A 73 3.07 -0.05 26.42
CA ILE A 73 4.48 -0.21 26.81
C ILE A 73 4.55 -0.98 28.13
N TYR A 74 5.20 -2.13 28.09
CA TYR A 74 5.42 -2.99 29.24
C TYR A 74 6.83 -2.82 29.80
N HIS A 75 6.97 -2.86 31.12
CA HIS A 75 8.26 -2.95 31.80
C HIS A 75 8.11 -3.74 33.09
N CYS A 76 9.22 -4.20 33.66
CA CYS A 76 9.23 -4.82 34.98
C CYS A 76 10.18 -4.09 35.94
N SER A 77 9.88 -4.16 37.24
CA SER A 77 10.80 -3.74 38.30
C SER A 77 10.97 -4.87 39.29
N GLY A 78 12.17 -5.10 39.78
CA GLY A 78 12.47 -6.15 40.76
C GLY A 78 13.44 -5.65 41.82
N MET A 79 13.37 -6.26 43.00
CA MET A 79 14.29 -5.99 44.10
C MET A 79 15.44 -7.00 44.08
N GLY A 80 16.66 -6.49 44.14
CA GLY A 80 17.88 -7.26 44.33
C GLY A 80 18.70 -6.64 45.47
N ARG A 81 19.89 -6.11 45.16
CA ARG A 81 20.64 -5.22 46.07
C ARG A 81 19.96 -3.85 46.20
N ASN A 82 19.47 -3.33 45.08
CA ASN A 82 18.63 -2.16 44.98
C ASN A 82 17.39 -2.52 44.14
N ARG A 83 16.48 -1.56 43.94
CA ARG A 83 15.38 -1.69 43.01
C ARG A 83 15.88 -1.43 41.59
N TYR A 84 15.73 -2.41 40.71
CA TYR A 84 16.04 -2.28 39.29
C TYR A 84 14.76 -2.19 38.49
N THR A 85 14.83 -1.55 37.33
CA THR A 85 13.72 -1.43 36.38
C THR A 85 14.25 -1.77 35.00
N SER A 86 13.47 -2.50 34.21
CA SER A 86 13.81 -2.85 32.85
C SER A 86 13.49 -1.73 31.87
N ALA A 87 14.12 -1.77 30.70
CA ALA A 87 13.66 -1.00 29.54
C ALA A 87 12.20 -1.35 29.19
N GLY A 88 11.50 -0.37 28.61
CA GLY A 88 10.13 -0.52 28.14
C GLY A 88 10.05 -1.22 26.79
N VAL A 89 9.10 -2.15 26.63
CA VAL A 89 8.82 -2.86 25.38
C VAL A 89 7.41 -2.55 24.93
N SER A 90 7.27 -1.98 23.72
CA SER A 90 5.97 -1.75 23.09
C SER A 90 5.39 -3.06 22.58
N VAL A 91 4.16 -3.37 22.99
CA VAL A 91 3.37 -4.53 22.53
C VAL A 91 2.08 -4.02 21.92
N THR A 92 1.83 -4.42 20.67
CA THR A 92 0.65 -4.03 19.90
C THR A 92 -0.28 -5.22 19.74
N VAL A 93 -1.52 -5.08 20.19
CA VAL A 93 -2.55 -6.10 19.95
C VAL A 93 -3.36 -5.71 18.72
N LYS A 94 -3.37 -6.57 17.70
CA LYS A 94 -4.19 -6.41 16.50
C LYS A 94 -5.55 -7.05 16.74
N GLY A 95 -6.61 -6.26 16.61
CA GLY A 95 -7.97 -6.79 16.62
C GLY A 95 -8.23 -7.68 15.41
N LEU A 96 -9.22 -8.56 15.53
CA LEU A 96 -9.80 -9.25 14.37
C LEU A 96 -10.51 -8.18 13.53
N GLN A 97 -9.77 -7.49 12.67
CA GLN A 97 -10.35 -6.52 11.75
C GLN A 97 -11.24 -7.33 10.81
N SER A 98 -12.54 -7.34 11.11
CA SER A 98 -13.56 -7.93 10.26
C SER A 98 -13.27 -7.47 8.83
N PRO A 99 -13.13 -8.39 7.86
CA PRO A 99 -12.88 -7.99 6.48
C PRO A 99 -13.92 -6.95 6.12
N THR A 100 -13.46 -5.78 5.64
CA THR A 100 -14.32 -4.70 5.15
C THR A 100 -15.48 -5.34 4.38
N PRO A 101 -16.75 -5.05 4.73
CA PRO A 101 -17.86 -5.80 4.17
C PRO A 101 -17.79 -5.76 2.65
N VAL A 102 -17.52 -6.91 2.03
CA VAL A 102 -17.48 -7.06 0.57
C VAL A 102 -18.79 -6.59 -0.09
N TRP A 103 -19.87 -6.53 0.69
CA TRP A 103 -21.13 -5.92 0.26
C TRP A 103 -21.02 -4.43 -0.12
N PHE A 104 -20.07 -3.66 0.45
CA PHE A 104 -19.83 -2.28 0.04
C PHE A 104 -19.32 -2.19 -1.41
N HIS A 105 -18.56 -3.19 -1.88
CA HIS A 105 -18.19 -3.27 -3.29
C HIS A 105 -19.41 -3.52 -4.17
N PHE A 106 -20.31 -4.42 -3.77
CA PHE A 106 -21.56 -4.67 -4.50
C PHE A 106 -22.42 -3.41 -4.63
N LEU A 107 -22.61 -2.67 -3.53
CA LEU A 107 -23.34 -1.40 -3.55
C LEU A 107 -22.68 -0.38 -4.48
N PHE A 108 -21.36 -0.26 -4.44
CA PHE A 108 -20.62 0.64 -5.32
C PHE A 108 -20.75 0.25 -6.80
N TYR A 109 -20.59 -1.04 -7.14
CA TYR A 109 -20.74 -1.53 -8.51
C TYR A 109 -22.17 -1.36 -9.04
N VAL A 110 -23.19 -1.54 -8.20
CA VAL A 110 -24.59 -1.31 -8.59
C VAL A 110 -24.83 0.17 -8.89
N VAL A 111 -24.34 1.09 -8.05
CA VAL A 111 -24.49 2.55 -8.28
C VAL A 111 -23.79 2.98 -9.57
N VAL A 112 -22.55 2.52 -9.79
CA VAL A 112 -21.80 2.81 -11.03
C VAL A 112 -22.51 2.23 -12.26
N GLY A 113 -23.04 1.02 -12.16
CA GLY A 113 -23.83 0.39 -13.22
C GLY A 113 -25.10 1.18 -13.54
N ILE A 114 -25.83 1.64 -12.53
CA ILE A 114 -27.04 2.46 -12.71
C ILE A 114 -26.70 3.80 -13.38
N MET A 115 -25.64 4.49 -12.94
CA MET A 115 -25.19 5.74 -13.56
C MET A 115 -24.90 5.54 -15.05
N PHE A 116 -24.14 4.49 -15.41
CA PHE A 116 -23.83 4.18 -16.80
C PHE A 116 -25.08 3.86 -17.64
N LEU A 117 -26.07 3.15 -17.08
CA LEU A 117 -27.36 2.89 -17.73
C LEU A 117 -28.16 4.18 -17.98
N VAL A 118 -28.22 5.07 -16.99
CA VAL A 118 -28.89 6.37 -17.14
C VAL A 118 -28.20 7.21 -18.20
N ASP A 119 -26.87 7.29 -18.18
CA ASP A 119 -26.09 8.07 -19.14
C ASP A 119 -26.22 7.53 -20.57
N THR A 120 -26.20 6.21 -20.74
CA THR A 120 -26.39 5.58 -22.06
C THR A 120 -27.81 5.78 -22.60
N VAL A 121 -28.84 5.64 -21.77
CA VAL A 121 -30.23 5.91 -22.16
C VAL A 121 -30.42 7.40 -22.49
N LEU A 122 -29.85 8.30 -21.69
CA LEU A 122 -29.89 9.73 -21.94
C LEU A 122 -29.15 10.09 -23.25
N CYS A 123 -27.98 9.49 -23.48
CA CYS A 123 -27.26 9.64 -24.74
C CYS A 123 -28.10 9.16 -25.92
N VAL A 124 -28.67 7.97 -25.86
CA VAL A 124 -29.47 7.39 -26.96
C VAL A 124 -30.75 8.20 -27.22
N THR A 125 -31.41 8.71 -26.18
CA THR A 125 -32.60 9.55 -26.34
C THR A 125 -32.25 10.88 -27.00
N ILE A 126 -31.21 11.58 -26.54
CA ILE A 126 -30.71 12.81 -27.18
C ILE A 126 -30.29 12.53 -28.63
N TRP A 127 -29.59 11.42 -28.89
CA TRP A 127 -29.13 11.06 -30.23
C TRP A 127 -30.29 10.74 -31.19
N LYS A 128 -31.34 10.07 -30.69
CA LYS A 128 -32.59 9.86 -31.43
C LYS A 128 -33.28 11.17 -31.77
N GLU A 129 -33.32 12.13 -30.84
CA GLU A 129 -33.90 13.44 -31.11
C GLU A 129 -33.08 14.25 -32.12
N LEU A 130 -31.76 14.23 -32.00
CA LEU A 130 -30.87 14.85 -33.00
C LEU A 130 -31.01 14.18 -34.37
N LYS A 131 -31.19 12.85 -34.43
CA LYS A 131 -31.41 12.12 -35.68
C LYS A 131 -32.79 12.41 -36.27
N ARG A 132 -33.84 12.56 -35.44
CA ARG A 132 -35.15 13.05 -35.89
C ARG A 132 -35.05 14.46 -36.45
N LYS A 133 -34.37 15.38 -35.76
CA LYS A 133 -34.16 16.75 -36.26
C LYS A 133 -33.33 16.78 -37.55
N LYS A 134 -32.29 15.95 -37.68
CA LYS A 134 -31.53 15.80 -38.94
C LYS A 134 -32.37 15.22 -40.07
N LYS A 135 -33.33 14.33 -39.79
CA LYS A 135 -34.25 13.77 -40.80
C LYS A 135 -35.19 14.83 -41.38
N TRP A 136 -35.60 15.83 -40.61
CA TRP A 136 -36.40 16.98 -41.10
C TRP A 136 -35.57 18.05 -41.82
N ASN A 137 -34.24 18.08 -41.62
CA ASN A 137 -33.33 19.03 -42.27
C ASN A 137 -32.71 18.50 -43.57
N LEU A 138 -32.94 17.23 -43.91
CA LEU A 138 -32.34 16.54 -45.06
C LEU A 138 -33.36 16.32 -46.18
N GLU A 139 -34.21 17.32 -46.43
CA GLU A 139 -35.13 17.38 -47.59
C GLU A 139 -34.98 18.73 -48.32
N ILE A 140 -33.73 19.20 -48.46
CA ILE A 140 -33.33 20.32 -49.34
C ILE A 140 -32.02 19.87 -50.03
N PRO A 141 -31.91 19.90 -51.37
CA PRO A 141 -30.82 19.21 -52.08
C PRO A 141 -29.60 20.13 -52.24
N LEU A 142 -28.42 19.72 -51.75
CA LEU A 142 -27.14 20.24 -52.25
C LEU A 142 -25.98 19.24 -52.08
N ASP A 143 -25.59 18.66 -53.21
CA ASP A 143 -24.26 18.20 -53.64
C ASP A 143 -23.28 17.56 -52.62
N SER A 144 -23.15 16.23 -52.65
CA SER A 144 -22.16 15.45 -51.88
C SER A 144 -20.94 14.99 -52.70
N ALA A 145 -20.64 15.63 -53.84
CA ALA A 145 -19.53 15.21 -54.71
C ALA A 145 -18.17 15.87 -54.38
N HIS A 146 -18.14 17.06 -53.77
CA HIS A 146 -16.90 17.81 -53.57
C HIS A 146 -16.10 17.42 -52.30
N GLU A 147 -16.78 17.13 -51.17
CA GLU A 147 -16.10 16.86 -49.88
C GLU A 147 -15.34 15.53 -49.84
N LYS A 148 -15.82 14.52 -50.58
CA LYS A 148 -15.12 13.22 -50.73
C LYS A 148 -13.82 13.36 -51.53
N LYS A 149 -13.77 14.31 -52.47
CA LYS A 149 -12.57 14.57 -53.29
C LYS A 149 -11.51 15.30 -52.47
N VAL A 150 -11.93 16.31 -51.70
CA VAL A 150 -11.03 17.06 -50.79
C VAL A 150 -10.43 16.17 -49.70
N THR A 151 -11.19 15.24 -49.13
CA THR A 151 -10.66 14.28 -48.14
C THR A 151 -9.75 13.23 -48.76
N SER A 152 -10.04 12.77 -49.99
CA SER A 152 -9.18 11.84 -50.73
C SER A 152 -7.82 12.47 -51.08
N ASP A 153 -7.79 13.70 -51.56
CA ASP A 153 -6.56 14.40 -51.94
C ASP A 153 -5.69 14.73 -50.71
N LEU A 154 -6.30 15.11 -49.58
CA LEU A 154 -5.57 15.41 -48.34
C LEU A 154 -4.93 14.15 -47.71
N GLN A 155 -5.60 13.00 -47.80
CA GLN A 155 -5.09 11.73 -47.29
C GLN A 155 -3.94 11.20 -48.17
N LYS A 156 -4.04 11.35 -49.49
CA LYS A 156 -2.95 11.04 -50.43
C LYS A 156 -1.72 11.91 -50.18
N HIS A 157 -1.92 13.20 -49.92
CA HIS A 157 -0.84 14.13 -49.65
C HIS A 157 -0.14 13.87 -48.30
N ARG A 158 -0.85 13.31 -47.32
CA ARG A 158 -0.27 12.88 -46.03
C ARG A 158 0.58 11.61 -46.21
N HIS A 159 0.06 10.63 -46.94
CA HIS A 159 0.75 9.36 -47.16
C HIS A 159 2.07 9.51 -47.94
N GLU A 160 2.13 10.43 -48.91
CA GLU A 160 3.37 10.69 -49.65
C GLU A 160 4.41 11.47 -48.83
N LYS A 161 3.98 12.32 -47.88
CA LYS A 161 4.90 12.99 -46.94
C LYS A 161 5.52 12.00 -45.97
N ASP A 162 4.76 11.00 -45.55
CA ASP A 162 5.25 9.97 -44.62
C ASP A 162 6.22 9.01 -45.33
N LEU A 163 5.95 8.64 -46.59
CA LEU A 163 6.87 7.83 -47.41
C LEU A 163 8.21 8.56 -47.67
N LYS A 164 8.17 9.86 -47.98
CA LYS A 164 9.38 10.68 -48.17
C LYS A 164 10.19 10.86 -46.89
N ARG A 165 9.53 10.91 -45.73
CA ARG A 165 10.21 10.97 -44.43
C ARG A 165 10.94 9.67 -44.13
N GLN A 166 10.31 8.54 -44.41
CA GLN A 166 10.90 7.22 -44.23
C GLN A 166 12.13 7.00 -45.12
N GLU A 167 12.04 7.40 -46.40
CA GLU A 167 13.14 7.28 -47.36
C GLU A 167 14.33 8.18 -46.97
N GLN A 168 14.06 9.34 -46.36
CA GLN A 168 15.08 10.25 -45.87
C GLN A 168 15.76 9.74 -44.58
N GLU A 169 15.02 9.07 -43.69
CA GLU A 169 15.56 8.40 -42.50
C GLU A 169 16.46 7.22 -42.88
N GLU A 170 16.07 6.43 -43.89
CA GLU A 170 16.85 5.29 -44.38
C GLU A 170 18.16 5.74 -45.08
N GLN A 171 18.10 6.86 -45.82
CA GLN A 171 19.28 7.53 -46.40
C GLN A 171 20.23 8.10 -45.33
N LEU A 172 19.71 8.57 -44.19
CA LEU A 172 20.50 9.07 -43.07
C LEU A 172 21.18 7.91 -42.33
N GLN A 173 20.46 6.80 -42.12
CA GLN A 173 21.00 5.58 -41.51
C GLN A 173 22.11 4.95 -42.35
N ASN A 174 21.94 4.90 -43.68
CA ASN A 174 22.97 4.43 -44.60
C ASN A 174 24.19 5.36 -44.67
N ARG A 175 24.03 6.66 -44.40
CA ARG A 175 25.16 7.60 -44.26
C ARG A 175 25.92 7.39 -42.95
N VAL A 176 25.21 7.22 -41.84
CA VAL A 176 25.81 6.95 -40.53
C VAL A 176 26.56 5.61 -40.54
N HIS A 177 26.01 4.57 -41.19
CA HIS A 177 26.65 3.27 -41.26
C HIS A 177 27.94 3.25 -42.11
N ARG A 178 28.07 4.14 -43.10
CA ARG A 178 29.31 4.29 -43.89
C ARG A 178 30.39 5.14 -43.23
N GLN A 179 30.10 5.84 -42.14
CA GLN A 179 30.99 6.84 -41.55
C GLN A 179 31.63 6.41 -40.21
N ALA A 180 31.52 5.13 -39.83
CA ALA A 180 32.23 4.58 -38.68
C ALA A 180 33.75 4.46 -38.97
N PRO A 181 34.63 5.16 -38.24
CA PRO A 181 36.08 5.03 -38.38
C PRO A 181 36.61 3.77 -37.68
N GLN A 182 37.60 3.16 -38.32
CA GLN A 182 38.51 2.19 -37.72
C GLN A 182 39.36 2.86 -36.63
N GLU A 183 39.23 2.42 -35.38
CA GLU A 183 40.26 2.53 -34.33
C GLU A 183 40.30 1.14 -33.66
N ALA A 184 41.20 0.22 -34.02
CA ALA A 184 42.66 0.20 -33.88
C ALA A 184 43.13 -0.06 -32.43
N LYS A 185 43.51 -1.32 -32.23
CA LYS A 185 44.50 -1.87 -31.29
C LYS A 185 45.28 -0.83 -30.46
N GLN A 186 45.22 -0.97 -29.14
CA GLN A 186 46.41 -1.19 -28.30
C GLN A 186 46.04 -1.90 -27.00
#